data_AF-A0A356BBC4-F1
#
_entry.id   AF-A0A356BBC4-F1
#
_cell.length_a   1.000
_cell.length_b   1.000
_cell.length_c   1.000
_cell.angle_alpha   90.00
_cell.angle_beta   90.00
_cell.angle_gamma   90.00
#
_symmetry.space_group_name_H-M   'P 1'
#
loop_
_entity.id
_entity.type
_entity.pdbx_description
1 polymer ?
#
loop_
_entity_poly.entity_id
_entity_poly.type
_entity_poly.pdbx_seq_one_letter_code
_entity_poly.pdbx_strand_id
1 'polypeptide(L)'
;MLTNRRFNLSKVAVKFGSVTARVAIVTAFSLLLFACGGDSDPQSFTLNVTTGNGGKVSPVSQSVQNGEKASFTITADPGYGIASVSGCGGSLTGNTYTTGVITAACNVSVSFNVTLAAPQNLTVTKASGQLSFRWDTVEDATAYNLYYDVEPDISPVNYSSTNTGVLIENVASPYSLTGLDNGVVYYAVVTARIGAVESAASTEVAAFPEEPFAAIGGLNDTGIDWCANDSTNKLDCPVDGFSGSDAEHGRDANARAGTLVKIGSGAAGFDYSKLGAAGQMLTIQDVAWDENGNETEGSKWSCVRDNVTGLIWEVKLDDGGLYDRDNTYSWYNPDDSSNGGQAGLQNGGQCIGSACDTVAFVQMVNQQGLCGAKDWRMPTEMELLGIVHNGENNPSIDTGYFPNTLPKKFWSSTPYVRDSAVALGIEFYSGSLNPHGNDSVKSYSNAVRLVRAGENGL
;
A
#
# COMPACT_ATOMS: atom_id res chain seq x y z
N MET A 1 23.81 38.35 47.99
CA MET A 1 23.86 37.29 49.01
C MET A 1 24.19 36.00 48.25
N LEU A 2 25.44 35.54 48.11
CA LEU A 2 26.31 34.92 49.15
C LEU A 2 25.46 34.03 50.05
N THR A 3 25.55 32.70 50.01
CA THR A 3 26.68 31.87 50.52
C THR A 3 26.44 30.41 50.05
N ASN A 4 27.34 29.69 49.37
CA ASN A 4 28.58 29.04 49.83
C ASN A 4 28.51 28.35 51.22
N ARG A 5 28.44 27.01 51.24
CA ARG A 5 29.04 26.18 52.32
C ARG A 5 29.55 24.84 51.77
N ARG A 6 30.82 24.58 52.09
CA ARG A 6 31.64 23.38 51.82
C ARG A 6 31.59 22.37 52.99
N PHE A 7 32.17 21.19 52.70
CA PHE A 7 32.74 20.14 53.58
C PHE A 7 31.72 19.16 54.22
N ASN A 8 31.97 17.86 54.35
CA ASN A 8 33.25 17.14 54.48
C ASN A 8 33.16 15.64 54.08
N LEU A 9 34.31 15.06 53.77
CA LEU A 9 34.57 13.66 53.44
C LEU A 9 34.42 12.74 54.67
N SER A 10 33.80 11.58 54.48
CA SER A 10 33.95 10.42 55.37
C SER A 10 34.11 9.15 54.55
N LYS A 11 35.26 8.49 54.79
CA LYS A 11 35.72 7.22 54.25
C LYS A 11 34.69 6.11 54.45
N VAL A 12 34.42 5.32 53.42
CA VAL A 12 33.89 3.95 53.56
C VAL A 12 34.80 3.04 52.74
N ALA A 13 35.51 2.18 53.47
CA ALA A 13 36.33 1.11 52.92
C ALA A 13 35.44 -0.08 52.57
N VAL A 14 35.55 -0.61 51.36
CA VAL A 14 34.96 -1.90 50.97
C VAL A 14 36.09 -2.88 50.70
N LYS A 15 36.04 -4.00 51.45
CA LYS A 15 37.02 -5.09 51.48
C LYS A 15 37.08 -5.84 50.15
N PHE A 16 38.29 -6.01 49.63
CA PHE A 16 38.62 -7.07 48.67
C PHE A 16 38.84 -8.38 49.44
N GLY A 17 38.05 -9.41 49.11
CA GLY A 17 38.27 -10.78 49.57
C GLY A 17 39.21 -11.51 48.60
N SER A 18 40.45 -11.75 49.03
CA SER A 18 41.39 -12.63 48.33
C SER A 18 41.09 -14.09 48.66
N VAL A 19 40.83 -14.93 47.65
CA VAL A 19 40.84 -16.39 47.81
C VAL A 19 42.20 -16.91 47.40
N THR A 20 42.89 -17.47 48.37
CA THR A 20 44.20 -18.11 48.30
C THR A 20 44.05 -19.53 47.76
N ALA A 21 44.71 -19.86 46.63
CA ALA A 21 44.92 -21.25 46.22
C ALA A 21 46.39 -21.61 46.42
N ARG A 22 46.61 -22.66 47.22
CA ARG A 22 47.91 -23.11 47.74
C ARG A 22 48.74 -23.79 46.65
N VAL A 23 49.99 -23.34 46.51
CA VAL A 23 51.05 -24.04 45.80
C VAL A 23 51.57 -25.16 46.71
N ALA A 24 51.51 -26.41 46.25
CA ALA A 24 52.18 -27.54 46.89
C ALA A 24 53.35 -27.97 46.00
N ILE A 25 54.57 -27.72 46.50
CA ILE A 25 55.82 -28.27 45.98
C ILE A 25 55.99 -29.65 46.59
N VAL A 26 56.10 -30.69 45.76
CA VAL A 26 56.66 -31.99 46.16
C VAL A 26 57.66 -32.40 45.10
N THR A 27 58.94 -32.27 45.45
CA THR A 27 60.05 -32.96 44.79
C THR A 27 60.43 -34.18 45.62
N ALA A 28 60.40 -35.37 45.03
CA ALA A 28 61.14 -36.52 45.54
C ALA A 28 61.69 -37.32 44.34
N PHE A 29 63.01 -37.24 44.21
CA PHE A 29 63.85 -38.04 43.33
C PHE A 29 63.82 -39.50 43.80
N SER A 30 63.60 -40.46 42.90
CA SER A 30 64.01 -41.86 43.11
C SER A 30 64.30 -42.49 41.76
N LEU A 31 65.59 -42.73 41.54
CA LEU A 31 66.19 -43.46 40.43
C LEU A 31 65.94 -44.96 40.64
N LEU A 32 65.33 -45.64 39.66
CA LEU A 32 65.43 -47.09 39.49
C LEU A 32 65.33 -47.38 37.99
N LEU A 33 66.44 -47.86 37.42
CA LEU A 33 66.60 -48.26 36.03
C LEU A 33 66.31 -49.76 35.87
N PHE A 34 65.80 -50.07 34.66
CA PHE A 34 65.79 -51.33 33.90
C PHE A 34 64.46 -52.08 33.80
N ALA A 35 63.78 -51.88 32.66
CA ALA A 35 63.32 -52.97 31.79
C ALA A 35 62.98 -52.40 30.40
N CYS A 36 63.61 -52.94 29.36
CA CYS A 36 63.32 -52.66 27.96
C CYS A 36 61.96 -53.27 27.60
N GLY A 37 61.00 -52.45 27.16
CA GLY A 37 59.71 -52.89 26.60
C GLY A 37 59.21 -51.78 25.69
N GLY A 38 58.99 -52.07 24.41
CA GLY A 38 58.75 -51.07 23.35
C GLY A 38 57.61 -50.12 23.68
N ASP A 39 57.95 -48.85 23.88
CA ASP A 39 57.01 -47.76 24.04
C ASP A 39 56.50 -47.40 22.64
N SER A 40 55.35 -47.95 22.25
CA SER A 40 54.63 -47.43 21.09
C SER A 40 54.06 -46.08 21.51
N ASP A 41 54.77 -45.00 21.18
CA ASP A 41 54.31 -43.62 21.33
C ASP A 41 52.83 -43.54 20.90
N PRO A 42 51.90 -43.08 21.77
CA PRO A 42 50.48 -43.16 21.46
C PRO A 42 50.19 -42.32 20.22
N GLN A 43 49.72 -42.98 19.16
CA GLN A 43 49.43 -42.34 17.88
C GLN A 43 48.29 -41.35 18.09
N SER A 44 48.58 -40.05 17.93
CA SER A 44 47.59 -38.97 18.00
C SER A 44 47.35 -38.35 16.64
N PHE A 45 46.11 -37.89 16.43
CA PHE A 45 45.68 -37.25 15.20
C PHE A 45 45.18 -35.83 15.51
N THR A 46 45.64 -34.85 14.74
CA THR A 46 45.16 -33.48 14.84
C THR A 46 43.89 -33.31 14.01
N LEU A 47 42.84 -32.81 14.66
CA LEU A 47 41.61 -32.37 14.04
C LEU A 47 41.64 -30.86 13.87
N ASN A 48 41.25 -30.40 12.69
CA ASN A 48 41.03 -28.98 12.41
C ASN A 48 39.55 -28.74 12.13
N VAL A 49 39.07 -27.55 12.49
CA VAL A 49 37.72 -27.11 12.14
C VAL A 49 37.81 -25.97 11.14
N THR A 50 37.05 -26.08 10.06
CA THR A 50 36.84 -25.00 9.08
C THR A 50 35.45 -24.42 9.28
N THR A 51 35.36 -23.12 9.54
CA THR A 51 34.10 -22.41 9.80
C THR A 51 33.80 -21.41 8.68
N GLY A 52 32.58 -21.45 8.14
CA GLY A 52 32.06 -20.36 7.31
C GLY A 52 31.75 -19.09 8.13
N ASN A 53 31.37 -18.01 7.45
CA ASN A 53 30.90 -16.79 8.12
C ASN A 53 29.61 -17.06 8.92
N GLY A 54 29.43 -16.36 10.05
CA GLY A 54 28.20 -16.41 10.85
C GLY A 54 28.29 -17.19 12.17
N GLY A 55 29.50 -17.53 12.62
CA GLY A 55 29.70 -18.07 13.96
C GLY A 55 31.13 -18.52 14.22
N LYS A 56 31.32 -19.15 15.39
CA LYS A 56 32.63 -19.57 15.92
C LYS A 56 32.55 -21.00 16.44
N VAL A 57 33.71 -21.67 16.48
CA VAL A 57 33.85 -23.02 17.04
C VAL A 57 34.98 -23.05 18.07
N SER A 58 34.78 -23.77 19.17
CA SER A 58 35.78 -23.96 20.21
C SER A 58 35.84 -25.43 20.65
N PRO A 59 37.03 -26.06 20.68
CA PRO A 59 38.31 -25.54 20.16
C PRO A 59 38.35 -25.51 18.62
N VAL A 60 39.15 -24.64 18.00
CA VAL A 60 39.31 -24.61 16.52
C VAL A 60 40.20 -25.74 15.98
N SER A 61 40.99 -26.36 16.85
CA SER A 61 41.79 -27.54 16.58
C SER A 61 42.03 -28.33 17.86
N GLN A 62 42.11 -29.65 17.78
CA GLN A 62 42.40 -30.52 18.92
C GLN A 62 43.23 -31.72 18.49
N SER A 63 44.21 -32.13 19.32
CA SER A 63 44.88 -33.42 19.16
C SER A 63 44.11 -34.50 19.93
N VAL A 64 43.81 -35.62 19.28
CA VAL A 64 42.99 -36.70 19.81
C VAL A 64 43.77 -38.01 19.69
N GLN A 65 43.76 -38.84 20.73
CA GLN A 65 44.43 -40.14 20.68
C GLN A 65 43.68 -41.09 19.74
N ASN A 66 44.42 -42.00 19.09
CA ASN A 66 43.83 -43.04 18.26
C ASN A 66 42.80 -43.85 19.07
N GLY A 67 41.58 -43.94 18.55
CA GLY A 67 40.47 -44.64 19.22
C GLY A 67 39.57 -43.75 20.07
N GLU A 68 39.91 -42.48 20.31
CA GLU A 68 39.08 -41.53 21.06
C GLU A 68 38.15 -40.70 20.17
N LYS A 69 37.25 -39.93 20.79
CA LYS A 69 36.35 -38.97 20.14
C LYS A 69 36.70 -37.55 20.59
N ALA A 70 36.36 -36.56 19.77
CA ALA A 70 36.47 -35.16 20.10
C ALA A 70 35.08 -34.49 20.11
N SER A 71 34.96 -33.39 20.85
CA SER A 71 33.76 -32.56 20.86
C SER A 71 34.10 -31.10 20.61
N PHE A 72 33.25 -30.44 19.83
CA PHE A 72 33.39 -29.05 19.44
C PHE A 72 32.11 -28.29 19.78
N THR A 73 32.22 -27.17 20.49
CA THR A 73 31.09 -26.28 20.75
C THR A 73 31.02 -25.22 19.65
N ILE A 74 29.87 -25.14 19.01
CA ILE A 74 29.57 -24.18 17.94
C ILE A 74 28.72 -23.06 18.54
N THR A 75 29.02 -21.81 18.19
CA THR A 75 28.25 -20.65 18.62
C THR A 75 27.95 -19.82 17.38
N ALA A 76 26.67 -19.72 16.99
CA ALA A 76 26.26 -18.85 15.91
C ALA A 76 26.33 -17.38 16.35
N ASP A 77 26.75 -16.51 15.44
CA ASP A 77 26.68 -15.06 15.67
C ASP A 77 25.22 -14.59 15.65
N PRO A 78 24.88 -13.42 16.25
CA PRO A 78 23.53 -12.88 16.20
C PRO A 78 22.99 -12.77 14.77
N GLY A 79 21.75 -13.18 14.55
CA GLY A 79 21.13 -13.24 13.21
C GLY A 79 21.50 -14.47 12.38
N TYR A 80 22.31 -15.40 12.90
CA TYR A 80 22.65 -16.67 12.25
C TYR A 80 22.13 -17.90 13.01
N GLY A 81 21.89 -18.97 12.27
CA GLY A 81 21.70 -20.33 12.75
C GLY A 81 22.77 -21.28 12.22
N ILE A 82 22.97 -22.41 12.90
CA ILE A 82 23.86 -23.48 12.39
C ILE A 82 23.15 -24.16 11.21
N ALA A 83 23.71 -24.01 10.00
CA ALA A 83 23.14 -24.58 8.78
C ALA A 83 23.57 -26.03 8.58
N SER A 84 24.86 -26.33 8.74
CA SER A 84 25.37 -27.70 8.65
C SER A 84 26.66 -27.90 9.42
N VAL A 85 26.88 -29.14 9.87
CA VAL A 85 28.15 -29.59 10.43
C VAL A 85 28.46 -30.97 9.88
N SER A 86 29.66 -31.16 9.34
CA SER A 86 30.06 -32.42 8.73
C SER A 86 31.55 -32.71 8.94
N GLY A 87 31.95 -33.97 8.72
CA GLY A 87 33.35 -34.42 8.83
C GLY A 87 33.63 -35.31 10.04
N CYS A 88 34.70 -36.08 9.99
CA CYS A 88 35.14 -36.96 11.09
C CYS A 88 34.06 -37.95 11.59
N GLY A 89 33.06 -38.30 10.77
CA GLY A 89 31.99 -39.25 11.10
C GLY A 89 31.15 -38.88 12.33
N GLY A 90 31.05 -37.58 12.65
CA GLY A 90 30.38 -37.10 13.86
C GLY A 90 28.90 -36.74 13.71
N SER A 91 28.30 -36.31 14.82
CA SER A 91 26.91 -35.88 14.93
C SER A 91 26.78 -34.61 15.77
N LEU A 92 25.87 -33.70 15.38
CA LEU A 92 25.52 -32.50 16.13
C LEU A 92 24.36 -32.78 17.10
N THR A 93 24.48 -32.33 18.34
CA THR A 93 23.36 -32.31 19.30
C THR A 93 23.35 -30.96 20.02
N GLY A 94 22.25 -30.22 19.87
CA GLY A 94 22.21 -28.81 20.26
C GLY A 94 23.29 -28.02 19.53
N ASN A 95 24.22 -27.43 20.27
CA ASN A 95 25.35 -26.68 19.72
C ASN A 95 26.69 -27.44 19.81
N THR A 96 26.68 -28.72 20.20
CA THR A 96 27.90 -29.51 20.41
C THR A 96 28.01 -30.61 19.35
N TYR A 97 29.07 -30.54 18.53
CA TYR A 97 29.40 -31.57 17.55
C TYR A 97 30.36 -32.58 18.15
N THR A 98 30.02 -33.86 18.13
CA THR A 98 30.90 -34.93 18.63
C THR A 98 31.30 -35.83 17.48
N THR A 99 32.60 -36.04 17.29
CA THR A 99 33.13 -36.87 16.19
C THR A 99 32.82 -38.35 16.39
N GLY A 100 32.99 -39.12 15.31
CA GLY A 100 33.21 -40.56 15.42
C GLY A 100 34.54 -40.86 16.10
N VAL A 101 34.84 -42.14 16.25
CA VAL A 101 36.15 -42.60 16.73
C VAL A 101 37.23 -42.19 15.73
N ILE A 102 38.29 -41.55 16.19
CA ILE A 102 39.36 -41.02 15.35
C ILE A 102 40.46 -42.07 15.16
N THR A 103 40.66 -42.49 13.91
CA THR A 103 41.70 -43.45 13.50
C THR A 103 42.66 -42.89 12.44
N ALA A 104 42.39 -41.67 11.97
CA ALA A 104 43.22 -40.90 11.05
C ALA A 104 42.92 -39.41 11.21
N ALA A 105 43.81 -38.54 10.73
CA ALA A 105 43.54 -37.09 10.69
C ALA A 105 42.31 -36.78 9.82
N CYS A 106 41.45 -35.89 10.27
CA CYS A 106 40.25 -35.45 9.55
C CYS A 106 39.90 -34.00 9.88
N ASN A 107 39.01 -33.41 9.06
CA ASN A 107 38.56 -32.02 9.20
C ASN A 107 37.05 -31.99 9.46
N VAL A 108 36.61 -31.09 10.34
CA VAL A 108 35.19 -30.78 10.59
C VAL A 108 34.85 -29.46 9.90
N SER A 109 33.81 -29.46 9.07
CA SER A 109 33.33 -28.25 8.39
C SER A 109 32.00 -27.80 8.97
N VAL A 110 31.89 -26.51 9.29
CA VAL A 110 30.69 -25.87 9.85
C VAL A 110 30.24 -24.73 8.94
N SER A 111 28.94 -24.67 8.63
CA SER A 111 28.32 -23.56 7.91
C SER A 111 27.14 -22.97 8.68
N PHE A 112 26.84 -21.70 8.43
CA PHE A 112 25.75 -20.95 9.05
C PHE A 112 24.81 -20.39 7.98
N ASN A 113 23.55 -20.12 8.33
CA ASN A 113 22.57 -19.41 7.50
C ASN A 113 21.98 -18.22 8.25
N VAL A 114 21.55 -17.20 7.51
CA VAL A 114 20.83 -16.07 8.11
C VAL A 114 19.47 -16.55 8.61
N THR A 115 19.16 -16.27 9.86
CA THR A 115 17.88 -16.57 10.52
C THR A 115 17.11 -15.32 10.94
N LEU A 116 17.68 -14.12 10.74
CA LEU A 116 16.98 -12.86 10.97
C LEU A 116 15.75 -12.77 10.05
N ALA A 117 14.58 -12.48 10.62
CA ALA A 117 13.33 -12.46 9.87
C ALA A 117 13.24 -11.26 8.91
N ALA A 118 12.51 -11.45 7.80
CA ALA A 118 12.14 -10.36 6.90
C ALA A 118 11.07 -9.47 7.56
N PRO A 119 11.14 -8.14 7.43
CA PRO A 119 10.06 -7.26 7.86
C PRO A 119 8.73 -7.61 7.16
N GLN A 120 7.62 -7.47 7.88
CA GLN A 120 6.27 -7.74 7.40
C GLN A 120 5.41 -6.47 7.45
N ASN A 121 4.26 -6.52 6.78
CA ASN A 121 3.28 -5.43 6.76
C ASN A 121 3.87 -4.09 6.29
N LEU A 122 4.70 -4.13 5.25
CA LEU A 122 5.17 -2.91 4.59
C LEU A 122 3.97 -2.19 3.95
N THR A 123 3.73 -0.96 4.38
CA THR A 123 2.62 -0.10 3.96
C THR A 123 3.15 1.27 3.61
N VAL A 124 2.46 1.98 2.72
CA VAL A 124 2.89 3.28 2.21
C VAL A 124 1.75 4.28 2.30
N THR A 125 1.99 5.45 2.90
CA THR A 125 1.15 6.64 2.74
C THR A 125 1.83 7.64 1.80
N LYS A 126 1.06 8.39 1.04
CA LYS A 126 1.55 9.21 -0.09
C LYS A 126 1.29 10.69 0.17
N ALA A 127 2.20 11.54 -0.28
CA ALA A 127 2.05 13.00 -0.32
C ALA A 127 2.86 13.56 -1.50
N SER A 128 2.77 14.87 -1.77
CA SER A 128 3.51 15.49 -2.88
C SER A 128 5.00 15.25 -2.71
N GLY A 129 5.59 14.60 -3.70
CA GLY A 129 6.99 14.25 -3.75
C GLY A 129 7.48 13.44 -2.54
N GLN A 130 6.57 12.74 -1.84
CA GLN A 130 6.88 11.99 -0.64
C GLN A 130 6.11 10.66 -0.55
N LEU A 131 6.81 9.62 -0.11
CA LEU A 131 6.24 8.33 0.31
C LEU A 131 6.67 8.06 1.76
N SER A 132 5.72 7.71 2.62
CA SER A 132 5.97 7.34 4.02
C SER A 132 5.75 5.85 4.22
N PHE A 133 6.82 5.12 4.49
CA PHE A 133 6.85 3.67 4.64
C PHE A 133 6.70 3.28 6.11
N ARG A 134 5.87 2.28 6.40
CA ARG A 134 5.73 1.70 7.74
C ARG A 134 5.72 0.18 7.65
N TRP A 135 6.45 -0.47 8.55
CA TRP A 135 6.53 -1.93 8.69
C TRP A 135 6.60 -2.33 10.18
N ASP A 136 6.39 -3.62 10.44
CA ASP A 136 6.48 -4.19 11.79
C ASP A 136 7.93 -4.34 12.25
N THR A 137 8.17 -4.14 13.56
CA THR A 137 9.49 -4.33 14.15
C THR A 137 9.89 -5.80 14.14
N VAL A 138 11.08 -6.11 13.65
CA VAL A 138 11.70 -7.43 13.68
C VAL A 138 12.48 -7.61 14.98
N GLU A 139 12.29 -8.75 15.65
CA GLU A 139 13.03 -9.11 16.86
C GLU A 139 14.54 -9.20 16.57
N ASP A 140 15.36 -8.75 17.53
CA ASP A 140 16.82 -8.63 17.44
C ASP A 140 17.37 -7.67 16.35
N ALA A 141 16.52 -7.11 15.48
CA ALA A 141 16.97 -6.14 14.49
C ALA A 141 17.41 -4.83 15.17
N THR A 142 18.60 -4.38 14.77
CA THR A 142 19.22 -3.12 15.25
C THR A 142 19.08 -1.96 14.28
N ALA A 143 18.77 -2.25 13.00
CA ALA A 143 18.60 -1.28 11.93
C ALA A 143 17.76 -1.89 10.80
N TYR A 144 17.35 -1.06 9.82
CA TYR A 144 16.70 -1.49 8.58
C TYR A 144 17.35 -0.80 7.38
N ASN A 145 17.28 -1.43 6.22
CA ASN A 145 17.60 -0.80 4.94
C ASN A 145 16.33 -0.70 4.09
N LEU A 146 16.13 0.43 3.42
CA LEU A 146 15.10 0.62 2.42
C LEU A 146 15.76 0.58 1.03
N TYR A 147 15.24 -0.27 0.16
CA TYR A 147 15.60 -0.31 -1.25
C TYR A 147 14.41 0.19 -2.05
N TYR A 148 14.63 1.07 -3.01
CA TYR A 148 13.59 1.49 -3.94
C TYR A 148 14.11 1.73 -5.34
N ASP A 149 13.22 1.66 -6.32
CA ASP A 149 13.49 1.85 -7.73
C ASP A 149 12.23 2.33 -8.46
N VAL A 150 12.34 2.80 -9.70
CA VAL A 150 11.21 3.05 -10.61
C VAL A 150 10.93 1.85 -11.53
N GLU A 151 11.76 0.81 -11.46
CA GLU A 151 11.55 -0.49 -12.10
C GLU A 151 11.08 -1.55 -11.08
N PRO A 152 10.21 -2.49 -11.47
CA PRO A 152 9.72 -3.56 -10.59
C PRO A 152 10.81 -4.59 -10.23
N ASP A 153 10.48 -5.48 -9.30
CA ASP A 153 11.31 -6.60 -8.83
C ASP A 153 12.59 -6.14 -8.07
N ILE A 154 12.51 -5.04 -7.33
CA ILE A 154 13.64 -4.49 -6.56
C ILE A 154 14.00 -5.40 -5.37
N SER A 155 15.31 -5.61 -5.18
CA SER A 155 15.87 -6.44 -4.12
C SER A 155 17.26 -5.97 -3.69
N PRO A 156 17.77 -6.43 -2.54
CA PRO A 156 19.14 -6.17 -2.12
C PRO A 156 20.23 -6.64 -3.10
N VAL A 157 19.89 -7.55 -4.03
CA VAL A 157 20.85 -8.15 -4.97
C VAL A 157 20.93 -7.36 -6.28
N ASN A 158 19.83 -6.73 -6.73
CA ASN A 158 19.75 -6.09 -8.04
C ASN A 158 19.63 -4.56 -8.00
N TYR A 159 19.43 -3.92 -6.84
CA TYR A 159 19.27 -2.45 -6.78
C TYR A 159 20.44 -1.67 -7.40
N SER A 160 21.66 -2.22 -7.37
CA SER A 160 22.85 -1.57 -7.94
C SER A 160 23.05 -1.86 -9.44
N SER A 161 22.24 -2.76 -10.01
CA SER A 161 22.29 -3.13 -11.42
C SER A 161 21.36 -2.29 -12.30
N THR A 162 20.39 -1.60 -11.70
CA THR A 162 19.51 -0.64 -12.37
C THR A 162 20.11 0.76 -12.30
N ASN A 163 19.72 1.66 -13.22
CA ASN A 163 20.21 3.04 -13.22
C ASN A 163 19.54 3.92 -12.15
N THR A 164 18.45 3.43 -11.57
CA THR A 164 17.51 4.19 -10.72
C THR A 164 17.32 3.56 -9.35
N GLY A 165 17.89 2.39 -9.10
CA GLY A 165 17.83 1.71 -7.82
C GLY A 165 18.67 2.42 -6.75
N VAL A 166 18.08 2.58 -5.58
CA VAL A 166 18.67 3.29 -4.45
C VAL A 166 18.56 2.46 -3.18
N LEU A 167 19.66 2.41 -2.43
CA LEU A 167 19.72 1.89 -1.07
C LEU A 167 19.81 3.06 -0.08
N ILE A 168 18.91 3.08 0.90
CA ILE A 168 18.98 3.93 2.08
C ILE A 168 19.22 3.04 3.30
N GLU A 169 20.40 3.15 3.89
CA GLU A 169 20.76 2.38 5.08
C GLU A 169 20.28 3.05 6.37
N ASN A 170 20.07 2.23 7.42
CA ASN A 170 19.77 2.66 8.78
C ASN A 170 18.47 3.48 8.92
N VAL A 171 17.44 3.11 8.16
CA VAL A 171 16.10 3.69 8.29
C VAL A 171 15.37 3.12 9.52
N ALA A 172 14.36 3.86 9.99
CA ALA A 172 13.47 3.44 11.08
C ALA A 172 12.02 3.42 10.61
N SER A 173 11.18 2.57 11.20
CA SER A 173 9.73 2.55 10.92
C SER A 173 9.01 3.55 11.85
N PRO A 174 8.20 4.49 11.33
CA PRO A 174 8.00 4.82 9.91
C PRO A 174 9.14 5.66 9.31
N TYR A 175 9.35 5.55 8.00
CA TYR A 175 10.36 6.30 7.24
C TYR A 175 9.73 7.14 6.13
N SER A 176 10.04 8.44 6.07
CA SER A 176 9.55 9.33 5.03
C SER A 176 10.63 9.60 3.98
N LEU A 177 10.41 9.10 2.76
CA LEU A 177 11.22 9.35 1.58
C LEU A 177 10.68 10.59 0.85
N THR A 178 11.55 11.56 0.53
CA THR A 178 11.17 12.85 -0.08
C THR A 178 11.95 13.14 -1.34
N GLY A 179 11.51 14.13 -2.13
CA GLY A 179 12.18 14.53 -3.37
C GLY A 179 11.90 13.58 -4.52
N LEU A 180 10.75 12.92 -4.48
CA LEU A 180 10.27 12.02 -5.50
C LEU A 180 9.43 12.79 -6.53
N ASP A 181 9.36 12.29 -7.75
CA ASP A 181 8.53 12.87 -8.80
C ASP A 181 7.08 12.38 -8.66
N ASN A 182 6.13 13.31 -8.67
CA ASN A 182 4.70 12.97 -8.58
C ASN A 182 4.25 12.19 -9.82
N GLY A 183 3.41 11.17 -9.61
CA GLY A 183 2.88 10.30 -10.66
C GLY A 183 3.87 9.22 -11.16
N VAL A 184 5.13 9.22 -10.70
CA VAL A 184 6.10 8.16 -10.99
C VAL A 184 5.92 7.03 -10.00
N VAL A 185 5.74 5.79 -10.49
CA VAL A 185 5.64 4.59 -9.63
C VAL A 185 7.02 4.23 -9.10
N TYR A 186 7.11 4.08 -7.79
CA TYR A 186 8.27 3.57 -7.07
C TYR A 186 7.95 2.22 -6.45
N TYR A 187 8.81 1.24 -6.71
CA TYR A 187 8.81 -0.08 -6.13
C TYR A 187 9.78 -0.08 -4.95
N ALA A 188 9.38 -0.63 -3.81
CA ALA A 188 10.20 -0.61 -2.61
C ALA A 188 10.12 -1.90 -1.79
N VAL A 189 11.24 -2.27 -1.18
CA VAL A 189 11.36 -3.35 -0.20
C VAL A 189 12.19 -2.89 1.00
N VAL A 190 11.93 -3.49 2.16
CA VAL A 190 12.72 -3.24 3.38
C VAL A 190 13.34 -4.55 3.89
N THR A 191 14.56 -4.47 4.41
CA THR A 191 15.26 -5.57 5.11
C THR A 191 15.56 -5.17 6.55
N ALA A 192 15.69 -6.16 7.43
CA ALA A 192 16.17 -5.95 8.79
C ALA A 192 17.68 -6.22 8.88
N ARG A 193 18.36 -5.55 9.80
CA ARG A 193 19.79 -5.71 10.04
C ARG A 193 20.16 -5.91 11.49
N ILE A 194 21.10 -6.82 11.72
CA ILE A 194 21.80 -7.01 12.99
C ILE A 194 23.31 -7.07 12.75
N GLY A 195 24.00 -5.99 13.13
CA GLY A 195 25.42 -5.82 12.78
C GLY A 195 25.66 -5.87 11.26
N ALA A 196 26.43 -6.86 10.80
CA ALA A 196 26.74 -7.07 9.38
C ALA A 196 25.74 -7.99 8.66
N VAL A 197 24.73 -8.51 9.37
CA VAL A 197 23.75 -9.44 8.82
C VAL A 197 22.53 -8.67 8.34
N GLU A 198 22.03 -9.07 7.18
CA GLU A 198 20.82 -8.53 6.58
C GLU A 198 19.84 -9.67 6.27
N SER A 199 18.56 -9.49 6.60
CA SER A 199 17.52 -10.48 6.35
C SER A 199 17.07 -10.50 4.90
N ALA A 200 16.20 -11.46 4.56
CA ALA A 200 15.46 -11.40 3.30
C ALA A 200 14.59 -10.14 3.23
N ALA A 201 14.32 -9.67 2.03
CA ALA A 201 13.44 -8.51 1.78
C ALA A 201 11.99 -8.81 2.18
N SER A 202 11.26 -7.75 2.56
CA SER A 202 9.81 -7.78 2.65
C SER A 202 9.16 -8.09 1.30
N THR A 203 7.85 -8.29 1.30
CA THR A 203 7.08 -8.18 0.05
C THR A 203 7.27 -6.79 -0.55
N GLU A 204 7.45 -6.72 -1.86
CA GLU A 204 7.55 -5.46 -2.59
C GLU A 204 6.22 -4.71 -2.54
N VAL A 205 6.31 -3.39 -2.39
CA VAL A 205 5.18 -2.47 -2.54
C VAL A 205 5.44 -1.54 -3.71
N ALA A 206 4.39 -1.20 -4.44
CA ALA A 206 4.42 -0.19 -5.49
C ALA A 206 3.54 1.00 -5.08
N ALA A 207 4.11 2.21 -5.11
CA ALA A 207 3.39 3.44 -4.81
C ALA A 207 4.00 4.61 -5.59
N PHE A 208 3.19 5.62 -5.92
CA PHE A 208 3.67 6.87 -6.49
C PHE A 208 3.34 8.02 -5.54
N PRO A 209 4.23 9.00 -5.36
CA PRO A 209 3.88 10.27 -4.77
C PRO A 209 2.78 10.91 -5.60
N GLU A 210 1.79 11.46 -4.91
CA GLU A 210 0.73 12.22 -5.55
C GLU A 210 0.68 13.59 -4.87
N GLU A 211 0.51 14.64 -5.66
CA GLU A 211 0.20 15.96 -5.10
C GLU A 211 -0.95 15.79 -4.10
N PRO A 212 -0.86 16.34 -2.86
CA PRO A 212 -1.97 16.31 -1.95
C PRO A 212 -3.06 17.05 -2.69
N PHE A 213 -4.07 16.28 -3.05
CA PHE A 213 -5.14 16.79 -3.84
C PHE A 213 -5.84 17.87 -3.03
N ALA A 214 -5.78 19.10 -3.52
CA ALA A 214 -6.69 20.13 -3.11
C ALA A 214 -7.79 20.11 -4.15
N ALA A 215 -8.98 19.61 -3.78
CA ALA A 215 -10.19 19.95 -4.52
C ALA A 215 -10.15 21.45 -4.74
N ILE A 216 -10.27 21.88 -6.00
CA ILE A 216 -10.28 23.31 -6.34
C ILE A 216 -11.46 23.98 -5.61
N GLY A 217 -12.47 23.17 -5.24
CA GLY A 217 -13.66 23.60 -4.52
C GLY A 217 -14.64 24.24 -5.50
N GLY A 218 -15.93 24.07 -5.21
CA GLY A 218 -17.00 24.45 -6.13
C GLY A 218 -17.54 23.26 -6.92
N LEU A 219 -18.50 23.54 -7.78
CA LEU A 219 -19.09 22.57 -8.71
C LEU A 219 -18.34 22.63 -10.04
N ASN A 220 -18.49 21.61 -10.87
CA ASN A 220 -18.20 21.79 -12.29
C ASN A 220 -19.07 22.90 -12.85
N ASP A 221 -18.59 23.51 -13.93
CA ASP A 221 -19.39 24.46 -14.71
C ASP A 221 -20.50 23.71 -15.46
N THR A 222 -21.21 24.36 -16.39
CA THR A 222 -22.38 23.72 -16.99
C THR A 222 -22.05 22.76 -18.14
N GLY A 223 -20.85 22.83 -18.71
CA GLY A 223 -20.48 22.16 -19.96
C GLY A 223 -20.94 22.91 -21.21
N ILE A 224 -21.40 24.16 -21.09
CA ILE A 224 -21.88 24.94 -22.24
C ILE A 224 -20.72 25.84 -22.68
N ASP A 225 -20.05 25.45 -23.77
CA ASP A 225 -18.96 26.23 -24.38
C ASP A 225 -19.40 27.04 -25.61
N TRP A 226 -20.70 27.11 -25.89
CA TRP A 226 -21.29 27.84 -27.01
C TRP A 226 -22.39 28.81 -26.57
N CYS A 227 -22.65 29.85 -27.38
CA CYS A 227 -23.65 30.88 -27.10
C CYS A 227 -24.96 30.64 -27.86
N ALA A 228 -26.02 31.33 -27.47
CA ALA A 228 -27.32 31.29 -28.14
C ALA A 228 -27.89 32.70 -28.34
N ASN A 229 -28.84 32.82 -29.27
CA ASN A 229 -29.70 33.99 -29.41
C ASN A 229 -31.18 33.59 -29.35
N ASP A 230 -32.09 34.53 -29.60
CA ASP A 230 -33.55 34.32 -29.59
C ASP A 230 -34.06 33.15 -30.47
N SER A 231 -33.26 32.68 -31.42
CA SER A 231 -33.69 31.72 -32.46
C SER A 231 -32.74 30.56 -32.70
N THR A 232 -31.49 30.64 -32.24
CA THR A 232 -30.41 29.73 -32.63
C THR A 232 -29.50 29.42 -31.44
N ASN A 233 -29.26 28.13 -31.21
CA ASN A 233 -28.28 27.62 -30.26
C ASN A 233 -26.95 27.28 -30.97
N LYS A 234 -25.91 26.99 -30.20
CA LYS A 234 -24.58 26.56 -30.70
C LYS A 234 -23.88 27.59 -31.60
N LEU A 235 -23.96 28.86 -31.23
CA LEU A 235 -23.25 29.97 -31.87
C LEU A 235 -21.88 30.17 -31.23
N ASP A 236 -20.95 30.76 -31.99
CA ASP A 236 -19.70 31.27 -31.44
C ASP A 236 -19.98 32.39 -30.43
N CYS A 237 -19.17 32.46 -29.37
CA CYS A 237 -19.24 33.52 -28.38
C CYS A 237 -18.21 34.63 -28.65
N PRO A 238 -18.51 35.91 -28.36
CA PRO A 238 -19.79 36.40 -27.87
C PRO A 238 -20.83 36.57 -28.99
N VAL A 239 -22.12 36.61 -28.63
CA VAL A 239 -23.20 36.95 -29.56
C VAL A 239 -23.69 38.37 -29.29
N ASP A 240 -23.59 39.24 -30.30
CA ASP A 240 -23.99 40.65 -30.20
C ASP A 240 -25.45 40.79 -29.73
N GLY A 241 -25.65 41.51 -28.61
CA GLY A 241 -26.97 41.71 -28.00
C GLY A 241 -27.42 40.59 -27.06
N PHE A 242 -26.65 39.51 -26.91
CA PHE A 242 -26.95 38.33 -26.09
C PHE A 242 -25.82 38.00 -25.12
N SER A 243 -25.38 38.99 -24.36
CA SER A 243 -24.32 38.85 -23.34
C SER A 243 -24.81 38.10 -22.09
N GLY A 244 -23.88 37.45 -21.38
CA GLY A 244 -24.15 36.74 -20.14
C GLY A 244 -24.51 35.27 -20.34
N SER A 245 -24.24 34.73 -21.54
CA SER A 245 -24.30 33.29 -21.78
C SER A 245 -23.25 32.59 -20.90
N ASP A 246 -23.57 31.40 -20.39
CA ASP A 246 -22.66 30.66 -19.51
C ASP A 246 -21.28 30.42 -20.16
N ALA A 247 -21.30 30.12 -21.45
CA ALA A 247 -20.13 29.99 -22.30
C ALA A 247 -19.20 31.23 -22.33
N GLU A 248 -19.63 32.41 -21.86
CA GLU A 248 -18.80 33.61 -21.78
C GLU A 248 -18.10 33.76 -20.42
N HIS A 249 -18.42 32.91 -19.46
CA HIS A 249 -17.96 32.98 -18.07
C HIS A 249 -17.44 31.63 -17.56
N GLY A 250 -16.80 31.65 -16.38
CA GLY A 250 -16.44 30.43 -15.69
C GLY A 250 -15.33 29.60 -16.36
N ARG A 251 -15.34 28.30 -16.05
CA ARG A 251 -14.37 27.31 -16.54
C ARG A 251 -14.68 26.95 -17.99
N ASP A 252 -15.94 26.91 -18.40
CA ASP A 252 -16.33 26.60 -19.79
C ASP A 252 -15.74 27.63 -20.77
N ALA A 253 -15.83 28.92 -20.45
CA ALA A 253 -15.23 29.99 -21.26
C ALA A 253 -13.70 29.90 -21.32
N ASN A 254 -13.05 29.61 -20.18
CA ASN A 254 -11.59 29.46 -20.12
C ASN A 254 -11.12 28.23 -20.90
N ALA A 255 -11.88 27.14 -20.87
CA ALA A 255 -11.58 25.94 -21.64
C ALA A 255 -11.66 26.20 -23.13
N ARG A 256 -12.73 26.85 -23.62
CA ARG A 256 -12.84 27.26 -25.03
C ARG A 256 -11.70 28.19 -25.46
N ALA A 257 -11.30 29.12 -24.59
CA ALA A 257 -10.19 30.02 -24.86
C ALA A 257 -8.80 29.34 -24.83
N GLY A 258 -8.73 28.06 -24.43
CA GLY A 258 -7.47 27.33 -24.27
C GLY A 258 -6.61 27.84 -23.10
N THR A 259 -7.21 28.56 -22.15
CA THR A 259 -6.52 29.14 -20.99
C THR A 259 -6.75 28.36 -19.71
N LEU A 260 -7.74 27.46 -19.67
CA LEU A 260 -7.99 26.60 -18.52
C LEU A 260 -6.92 25.51 -18.40
N VAL A 261 -6.16 25.56 -17.32
CA VAL A 261 -5.25 24.46 -16.93
C VAL A 261 -6.08 23.40 -16.22
N LYS A 262 -6.00 22.16 -16.71
CA LYS A 262 -6.65 20.98 -16.12
C LYS A 262 -5.62 20.01 -15.55
N ILE A 263 -6.01 19.28 -14.51
CA ILE A 263 -5.21 18.17 -13.95
C ILE A 263 -5.32 16.94 -14.86
N GLY A 264 -6.55 16.62 -15.27
CA GLY A 264 -6.88 15.57 -16.23
C GLY A 264 -7.40 16.17 -17.53
N SER A 265 -8.51 15.64 -18.04
CA SER A 265 -9.18 16.12 -19.25
C SER A 265 -10.70 16.03 -19.10
N GLY A 266 -11.46 16.26 -20.15
CA GLY A 266 -12.93 16.34 -20.11
C GLY A 266 -13.46 17.48 -20.96
N ALA A 267 -14.73 17.45 -21.28
CA ALA A 267 -15.39 18.49 -22.06
C ALA A 267 -15.42 19.83 -21.31
N ALA A 268 -15.30 20.94 -22.05
CA ALA A 268 -15.45 22.30 -21.54
C ALA A 268 -14.77 22.53 -20.16
N GLY A 269 -15.49 22.93 -19.13
CA GLY A 269 -14.98 23.22 -17.79
C GLY A 269 -14.73 21.99 -16.91
N PHE A 270 -15.21 20.81 -17.29
CA PHE A 270 -15.01 19.55 -16.56
C PHE A 270 -13.54 19.14 -16.52
N ASP A 271 -13.11 18.51 -15.43
CA ASP A 271 -11.74 18.04 -15.28
C ASP A 271 -11.74 16.70 -14.55
N TYR A 272 -11.45 15.64 -15.31
CA TYR A 272 -11.61 14.26 -14.93
C TYR A 272 -10.33 13.44 -15.14
N SER A 273 -10.09 12.52 -14.20
CA SER A 273 -9.04 11.50 -14.31
C SER A 273 -9.62 10.10 -14.16
N LYS A 274 -9.10 9.15 -14.94
CA LYS A 274 -9.48 7.74 -14.94
C LYS A 274 -8.71 7.00 -13.86
N LEU A 275 -9.43 6.23 -13.04
CA LEU A 275 -8.87 5.41 -11.97
C LEU A 275 -9.10 3.91 -12.24
N GLY A 276 -8.08 3.10 -11.98
CA GLY A 276 -8.17 1.63 -12.06
C GLY A 276 -8.87 1.01 -10.85
N ALA A 277 -8.93 -0.33 -10.83
CA ALA A 277 -9.64 -1.13 -9.85
C ALA A 277 -9.08 -0.99 -8.43
N ALA A 278 -7.81 -0.57 -8.30
CA ALA A 278 -7.17 -0.25 -7.03
C ALA A 278 -7.38 1.22 -6.58
N GLY A 279 -8.11 2.02 -7.35
CA GLY A 279 -8.33 3.46 -7.07
C GLY A 279 -7.16 4.36 -7.44
N GLN A 280 -6.13 3.80 -8.07
CA GLN A 280 -4.97 4.54 -8.56
C GLN A 280 -5.27 5.17 -9.93
N MET A 281 -4.71 6.35 -10.22
CA MET A 281 -4.78 6.91 -11.58
C MET A 281 -4.14 5.93 -12.57
N LEU A 282 -4.81 5.73 -13.71
CA LEU A 282 -4.22 4.99 -14.81
C LEU A 282 -3.04 5.77 -15.40
N THR A 283 -2.01 5.06 -15.83
CA THR A 283 -0.84 5.66 -16.51
C THR A 283 -1.21 6.28 -17.85
N ILE A 284 -2.20 5.72 -18.53
CA ILE A 284 -2.74 6.20 -19.80
C ILE A 284 -4.13 6.79 -19.57
N GLN A 285 -4.31 8.06 -19.91
CA GLN A 285 -5.54 8.84 -19.63
C GLN A 285 -6.31 9.22 -20.90
N ASP A 286 -5.69 9.15 -22.07
CA ASP A 286 -6.16 9.71 -23.34
C ASP A 286 -6.74 8.67 -24.32
N VAL A 287 -6.89 7.42 -23.89
CA VAL A 287 -7.49 6.34 -24.68
C VAL A 287 -8.99 6.23 -24.41
N ALA A 288 -9.78 6.05 -25.48
CA ALA A 288 -11.24 5.90 -25.37
C ALA A 288 -11.64 4.58 -24.70
N TRP A 289 -12.84 4.55 -24.11
CA TRP A 289 -13.40 3.34 -23.52
C TRP A 289 -13.58 2.22 -24.57
N ASP A 290 -13.18 1.01 -24.20
CA ASP A 290 -13.45 -0.24 -24.92
C ASP A 290 -13.99 -1.27 -23.93
N GLU A 291 -15.16 -1.85 -24.23
CA GLU A 291 -15.75 -2.91 -23.39
C GLU A 291 -14.82 -4.12 -23.22
N ASN A 292 -14.02 -4.41 -24.25
CA ASN A 292 -13.03 -5.49 -24.24
C ASN A 292 -11.61 -5.01 -23.87
N GLY A 293 -11.49 -3.73 -23.50
CA GLY A 293 -10.25 -3.10 -23.09
C GLY A 293 -9.76 -3.49 -21.71
N ASN A 294 -8.67 -2.86 -21.27
CA ASN A 294 -8.05 -3.11 -19.97
C ASN A 294 -7.40 -1.84 -19.41
N GLU A 295 -7.04 -1.90 -18.13
CA GLU A 295 -6.48 -0.76 -17.39
C GLU A 295 -5.05 -0.39 -17.83
N THR A 296 -4.24 -1.37 -18.24
CA THR A 296 -2.85 -1.14 -18.69
C THR A 296 -2.80 -0.30 -19.96
N GLU A 297 -3.75 -0.51 -20.87
CA GLU A 297 -3.89 0.27 -22.10
C GLU A 297 -4.67 1.57 -21.91
N GLY A 298 -5.21 1.83 -20.72
CA GLY A 298 -6.07 2.99 -20.44
C GLY A 298 -7.45 2.95 -21.10
N SER A 299 -7.76 1.86 -21.80
CA SER A 299 -9.03 1.66 -22.53
C SER A 299 -10.18 1.19 -21.63
N LYS A 300 -9.90 0.85 -20.37
CA LYS A 300 -10.91 0.52 -19.36
C LYS A 300 -10.52 1.06 -18.00
N TRP A 301 -11.47 1.60 -17.24
CA TRP A 301 -11.28 2.16 -15.91
C TRP A 301 -12.46 1.83 -15.00
N SER A 302 -12.22 1.78 -13.70
CA SER A 302 -13.23 1.38 -12.71
C SER A 302 -13.94 2.59 -12.08
N CYS A 303 -13.24 3.73 -11.98
CA CYS A 303 -13.79 4.96 -11.41
C CYS A 303 -13.31 6.20 -12.16
N VAL A 304 -14.07 7.29 -12.00
CA VAL A 304 -13.67 8.62 -12.48
C VAL A 304 -13.48 9.54 -11.29
N ARG A 305 -12.31 10.15 -11.19
CA ARG A 305 -12.08 11.27 -10.28
C ARG A 305 -12.51 12.56 -10.97
N ASP A 306 -13.28 13.37 -10.28
CA ASP A 306 -13.51 14.77 -10.60
C ASP A 306 -12.49 15.63 -9.85
N ASN A 307 -11.59 16.25 -10.62
CA ASN A 307 -10.50 17.06 -10.11
C ASN A 307 -10.96 18.45 -9.63
N VAL A 308 -12.17 18.87 -9.96
CA VAL A 308 -12.78 20.13 -9.51
C VAL A 308 -13.39 19.96 -8.13
N THR A 309 -14.30 19.00 -8.02
CA THR A 309 -15.07 18.75 -6.79
C THR A 309 -14.32 17.89 -5.79
N GLY A 310 -13.38 17.08 -6.29
CA GLY A 310 -12.71 16.06 -5.49
C GLY A 310 -13.49 14.80 -5.26
N LEU A 311 -14.63 14.63 -5.93
CA LEU A 311 -15.43 13.42 -5.81
C LEU A 311 -14.86 12.32 -6.70
N ILE A 312 -15.03 11.08 -6.28
CA ILE A 312 -14.75 9.90 -7.10
C ILE A 312 -16.07 9.20 -7.35
N TRP A 313 -16.30 8.88 -8.62
CA TRP A 313 -17.54 8.35 -9.15
C TRP A 313 -17.36 6.92 -9.66
N GLU A 314 -18.35 6.09 -9.36
CA GLU A 314 -18.51 4.76 -9.94
C GLU A 314 -18.64 4.88 -11.48
N VAL A 315 -18.03 3.98 -12.24
CA VAL A 315 -18.26 3.81 -13.69
C VAL A 315 -19.23 2.65 -13.94
N LYS A 316 -20.12 2.81 -14.92
CA LYS A 316 -21.10 1.79 -15.29
C LYS A 316 -20.54 0.84 -16.34
N LEU A 317 -20.92 -0.43 -16.22
CA LEU A 317 -20.53 -1.49 -17.14
C LEU A 317 -21.75 -2.00 -17.93
N ASP A 318 -21.51 -2.83 -18.94
CA ASP A 318 -22.54 -3.55 -19.71
C ASP A 318 -22.21 -5.04 -19.71
N ASP A 319 -22.16 -5.63 -18.51
CA ASP A 319 -21.56 -6.94 -18.24
C ASP A 319 -22.48 -7.93 -17.48
N GLY A 320 -23.70 -7.52 -17.16
CA GLY A 320 -24.64 -8.29 -16.34
C GLY A 320 -24.22 -8.42 -14.86
N GLY A 321 -23.27 -7.61 -14.41
CA GLY A 321 -22.71 -7.62 -13.06
C GLY A 321 -23.40 -6.64 -12.09
N LEU A 322 -22.71 -6.37 -10.97
CA LEU A 322 -23.19 -5.47 -9.92
C LEU A 322 -23.30 -4.00 -10.40
N TYR A 323 -22.39 -3.57 -11.28
CA TYR A 323 -22.27 -2.20 -11.79
C TYR A 323 -22.93 -2.00 -13.16
N ASP A 324 -23.74 -2.98 -13.58
CA ASP A 324 -24.36 -2.98 -14.89
C ASP A 324 -25.30 -1.78 -15.09
N ARG A 325 -25.26 -1.19 -16.28
CA ARG A 325 -26.05 -0.01 -16.65
C ARG A 325 -27.56 -0.24 -16.69
N ASP A 326 -27.99 -1.49 -16.84
CA ASP A 326 -29.40 -1.87 -16.85
C ASP A 326 -29.95 -2.15 -15.45
N ASN A 327 -29.10 -2.25 -14.44
CA ASN A 327 -29.54 -2.39 -13.05
C ASN A 327 -30.37 -1.17 -12.59
N THR A 328 -31.53 -1.44 -12.01
CA THR A 328 -32.39 -0.45 -11.36
C THR A 328 -32.66 -0.82 -9.91
N TYR A 329 -32.87 0.19 -9.08
CA TYR A 329 -33.01 0.06 -7.63
C TYR A 329 -34.20 0.89 -7.16
N SER A 330 -35.00 0.34 -6.25
CA SER A 330 -35.95 1.15 -5.49
C SER A 330 -35.21 2.03 -4.48
N TRP A 331 -35.78 3.20 -4.19
CA TRP A 331 -35.19 4.09 -3.20
C TRP A 331 -35.55 3.58 -1.80
N TYR A 332 -34.55 3.23 -1.01
CA TYR A 332 -34.72 2.76 0.36
C TYR A 332 -33.71 3.43 1.28
N ASN A 333 -34.18 4.00 2.40
CA ASN A 333 -33.37 4.50 3.49
C ASN A 333 -34.08 4.21 4.84
N PRO A 334 -33.57 3.27 5.66
CA PRO A 334 -34.18 2.92 6.94
C PRO A 334 -33.96 3.97 8.04
N ASP A 335 -33.10 4.95 7.83
CA ASP A 335 -32.83 5.99 8.82
C ASP A 335 -33.90 7.09 8.79
N ASP A 336 -34.76 7.08 9.80
CA ASP A 336 -35.86 8.05 9.97
C ASP A 336 -35.39 9.49 10.12
N SER A 337 -34.11 9.72 10.45
CA SER A 337 -33.55 11.08 10.52
C SER A 337 -33.21 11.66 9.15
N SER A 338 -33.09 10.82 8.11
CA SER A 338 -32.62 11.23 6.78
C SER A 338 -33.53 10.76 5.63
N ASN A 339 -34.54 9.93 5.89
CA ASN A 339 -35.42 9.38 4.86
C ASN A 339 -36.56 10.32 4.42
N GLY A 340 -36.75 11.46 5.06
CA GLY A 340 -37.82 12.40 4.71
C GLY A 340 -39.24 11.91 5.02
N GLY A 341 -39.39 10.98 5.98
CA GLY A 341 -40.67 10.56 6.54
C GLY A 341 -41.25 9.26 5.98
N GLN A 342 -40.62 8.66 4.97
CA GLN A 342 -40.90 7.28 4.53
C GLN A 342 -39.62 6.59 4.09
N ALA A 343 -39.39 5.38 4.59
CA ALA A 343 -38.19 4.62 4.28
C ALA A 343 -38.11 4.16 2.82
N GLY A 344 -39.23 4.05 2.11
CA GLY A 344 -39.27 3.53 0.73
C GLY A 344 -39.39 2.00 0.68
N LEU A 345 -39.20 1.42 -0.51
CA LEU A 345 -39.42 -0.01 -0.77
C LEU A 345 -38.09 -0.78 -0.78
N GLN A 346 -38.00 -1.86 -0.03
CA GLN A 346 -36.87 -2.79 -0.09
C GLN A 346 -36.99 -3.70 -1.31
N ASN A 347 -35.84 -3.99 -1.95
CA ASN A 347 -35.73 -4.94 -3.06
C ASN A 347 -36.79 -4.76 -4.18
N GLY A 348 -37.10 -3.51 -4.55
CA GLY A 348 -38.16 -3.18 -5.51
C GLY A 348 -37.69 -2.99 -6.95
N GLY A 349 -36.38 -2.98 -7.19
CA GLY A 349 -35.78 -2.84 -8.52
C GLY A 349 -35.53 -4.15 -9.27
N GLN A 350 -34.77 -4.04 -10.36
CA GLN A 350 -34.31 -5.17 -11.19
C GLN A 350 -32.80 -5.04 -11.33
N CYS A 351 -32.04 -5.94 -10.69
CA CYS A 351 -30.60 -5.84 -10.59
C CYS A 351 -29.96 -7.20 -10.34
N ILE A 352 -28.64 -7.27 -10.47
CA ILE A 352 -27.83 -8.45 -10.17
C ILE A 352 -26.80 -8.09 -9.08
N GLY A 353 -26.49 -9.04 -8.20
CA GLY A 353 -25.39 -8.92 -7.23
C GLY A 353 -25.75 -8.24 -5.90
N SER A 354 -26.97 -7.74 -5.72
CA SER A 354 -27.49 -7.24 -4.44
C SER A 354 -29.00 -7.45 -4.34
N ALA A 355 -29.61 -7.10 -3.20
CA ALA A 355 -31.02 -6.74 -3.22
C ALA A 355 -31.19 -5.41 -3.97
N CYS A 356 -32.27 -5.26 -4.72
CA CYS A 356 -32.45 -4.17 -5.68
C CYS A 356 -33.07 -2.93 -5.04
N ASP A 357 -32.41 -2.46 -3.98
CA ASP A 357 -32.65 -1.16 -3.35
C ASP A 357 -31.33 -0.43 -3.06
N THR A 358 -31.42 0.89 -2.88
CA THR A 358 -30.25 1.78 -2.77
C THR A 358 -29.32 1.42 -1.59
N VAL A 359 -29.86 1.00 -0.45
CA VAL A 359 -29.03 0.64 0.73
C VAL A 359 -28.29 -0.66 0.51
N ALA A 360 -28.98 -1.69 -0.01
CA ALA A 360 -28.34 -2.96 -0.30
C ALA A 360 -27.27 -2.82 -1.40
N PHE A 361 -27.51 -1.99 -2.42
CA PHE A 361 -26.51 -1.69 -3.45
C PHE A 361 -25.25 -1.06 -2.84
N VAL A 362 -25.40 0.03 -2.07
CA VAL A 362 -24.28 0.68 -1.38
C VAL A 362 -23.50 -0.29 -0.50
N GLN A 363 -24.19 -1.13 0.27
CA GLN A 363 -23.56 -2.14 1.14
C GLN A 363 -22.72 -3.14 0.33
N MET A 364 -23.25 -3.64 -0.79
CA MET A 364 -22.53 -4.58 -1.65
C MET A 364 -21.32 -3.93 -2.32
N VAL A 365 -21.42 -2.70 -2.81
CA VAL A 365 -20.26 -1.98 -3.40
C VAL A 365 -19.15 -1.79 -2.36
N ASN A 366 -19.50 -1.40 -1.13
CA ASN A 366 -18.54 -1.25 -0.04
C ASN A 366 -17.95 -2.58 0.43
N GLN A 367 -18.71 -3.67 0.34
CA GLN A 367 -18.18 -5.01 0.62
C GLN A 367 -17.13 -5.42 -0.43
N GLN A 368 -17.38 -5.13 -1.72
CA GLN A 368 -16.46 -5.45 -2.82
C GLN A 368 -15.21 -4.57 -2.83
N GLY A 369 -15.28 -3.35 -2.30
CA GLY A 369 -14.12 -2.46 -2.27
C GLY A 369 -13.84 -1.80 -3.62
N LEU A 370 -14.87 -1.32 -4.33
CA LEU A 370 -14.72 -0.68 -5.64
C LEU A 370 -13.63 0.40 -5.60
N CYS A 371 -12.66 0.35 -6.52
CA CYS A 371 -11.53 1.27 -6.58
C CYS A 371 -10.72 1.32 -5.26
N GLY A 372 -10.55 0.16 -4.63
CA GLY A 372 -9.83 0.02 -3.35
C GLY A 372 -10.57 0.57 -2.13
N ALA A 373 -11.83 1.00 -2.27
CA ALA A 373 -12.52 1.85 -1.29
C ALA A 373 -13.84 1.28 -0.78
N LYS A 374 -14.20 1.63 0.46
CA LYS A 374 -15.36 1.06 1.20
C LYS A 374 -16.28 2.10 1.85
N ASP A 375 -16.15 3.34 1.44
CA ASP A 375 -16.89 4.52 1.92
C ASP A 375 -17.78 5.13 0.82
N TRP A 376 -18.19 4.31 -0.16
CA TRP A 376 -19.15 4.69 -1.19
C TRP A 376 -20.52 4.98 -0.60
N ARG A 377 -21.21 5.94 -1.20
CA ARG A 377 -22.56 6.36 -0.83
C ARG A 377 -23.38 6.79 -2.03
N MET A 378 -24.68 6.93 -1.82
CA MET A 378 -25.54 7.66 -2.74
C MET A 378 -25.06 9.12 -2.84
N PRO A 379 -25.03 9.71 -4.04
CA PRO A 379 -24.77 11.13 -4.23
C PRO A 379 -25.97 11.98 -3.83
N THR A 380 -25.73 13.20 -3.36
CA THR A 380 -26.77 14.21 -3.24
C THR A 380 -27.23 14.66 -4.63
N GLU A 381 -28.35 15.37 -4.70
CA GLU A 381 -28.85 15.94 -5.96
C GLU A 381 -27.85 16.94 -6.56
N MET A 382 -27.17 17.72 -5.74
CA MET A 382 -26.17 18.70 -6.20
C MET A 382 -24.90 18.03 -6.73
N GLU A 383 -24.49 16.91 -6.12
CA GLU A 383 -23.36 16.13 -6.63
C GLU A 383 -23.67 15.50 -7.99
N LEU A 384 -24.86 14.91 -8.16
CA LEU A 384 -25.28 14.38 -9.47
C LEU A 384 -25.39 15.48 -10.53
N LEU A 385 -25.95 16.64 -10.19
CA LEU A 385 -25.94 17.80 -11.09
C LEU A 385 -24.52 18.24 -11.45
N GLY A 386 -23.57 18.04 -10.55
CA GLY A 386 -22.15 18.34 -10.79
C GLY A 386 -21.52 17.52 -11.90
N ILE A 387 -22.10 16.41 -12.36
CA ILE A 387 -21.61 15.63 -13.51
C ILE A 387 -22.53 15.75 -14.74
N VAL A 388 -23.55 16.61 -14.70
CA VAL A 388 -24.43 16.86 -15.84
C VAL A 388 -23.74 17.81 -16.82
N HIS A 389 -23.59 17.36 -18.07
CA HIS A 389 -23.13 18.20 -19.16
C HIS A 389 -24.33 18.83 -19.92
N ASN A 390 -24.65 20.09 -19.64
CA ASN A 390 -25.84 20.78 -20.19
C ASN A 390 -25.71 21.13 -21.68
N GLY A 391 -24.49 21.09 -22.24
CA GLY A 391 -24.27 21.20 -23.67
C GLY A 391 -24.60 19.92 -24.46
N GLU A 392 -24.84 18.81 -23.77
CA GLU A 392 -25.09 17.48 -24.35
C GLU A 392 -26.46 16.94 -23.93
N ASN A 393 -27.02 16.05 -24.75
CA ASN A 393 -28.30 15.41 -24.45
C ASN A 393 -28.30 13.96 -24.93
N ASN A 394 -29.01 13.11 -24.20
CA ASN A 394 -29.17 11.68 -24.54
C ASN A 394 -27.85 10.88 -24.69
N PRO A 395 -27.02 10.75 -23.63
CA PRO A 395 -27.19 11.29 -22.28
C PRO A 395 -26.49 12.65 -22.08
N SER A 396 -26.94 13.44 -21.11
CA SER A 396 -26.38 14.74 -20.70
C SER A 396 -25.19 14.57 -19.73
N ILE A 397 -24.12 13.92 -20.18
CA ILE A 397 -22.90 13.66 -19.41
C ILE A 397 -21.72 13.48 -20.37
N ASP A 398 -20.50 13.73 -19.91
CA ASP A 398 -19.29 13.42 -20.67
C ASP A 398 -19.10 11.89 -20.78
N THR A 399 -19.59 11.31 -21.89
CA THR A 399 -19.53 9.86 -22.14
C THR A 399 -18.11 9.35 -22.40
N GLY A 400 -17.13 10.24 -22.65
CA GLY A 400 -15.72 9.87 -22.73
C GLY A 400 -15.13 9.44 -21.37
N TYR A 401 -15.76 9.86 -20.28
CA TYR A 401 -15.39 9.49 -18.91
C TYR A 401 -16.43 8.62 -18.21
N PHE A 402 -17.71 8.83 -18.52
CA PHE A 402 -18.83 8.06 -17.97
C PHE A 402 -19.49 7.19 -19.04
N PRO A 403 -18.79 6.16 -19.53
CA PRO A 403 -19.34 5.23 -20.50
C PRO A 403 -20.54 4.51 -19.90
N ASN A 404 -21.37 3.94 -20.78
CA ASN A 404 -22.56 3.18 -20.40
C ASN A 404 -23.60 3.94 -19.57
N THR A 405 -23.52 5.27 -19.50
CA THR A 405 -24.60 6.06 -18.92
C THR A 405 -25.81 6.02 -19.84
N LEU A 406 -26.88 5.38 -19.42
CA LEU A 406 -28.14 5.40 -20.16
C LEU A 406 -28.91 6.71 -19.88
N PRO A 407 -29.71 7.21 -20.84
CA PRO A 407 -30.53 8.41 -20.69
C PRO A 407 -31.78 8.14 -19.82
N LYS A 408 -31.55 7.70 -18.58
CA LYS A 408 -32.56 7.35 -17.57
C LYS A 408 -32.45 8.31 -16.39
N LYS A 409 -33.42 8.22 -15.47
CA LYS A 409 -33.30 8.84 -14.14
C LYS A 409 -32.27 8.13 -13.29
N PHE A 410 -31.46 8.91 -12.58
CA PHE A 410 -30.56 8.43 -11.54
C PHE A 410 -30.99 8.98 -10.18
N TRP A 411 -31.15 8.09 -9.20
CA TRP A 411 -31.52 8.47 -7.84
C TRP A 411 -30.41 9.27 -7.16
N SER A 412 -30.80 10.32 -6.42
CA SER A 412 -29.95 10.92 -5.38
C SER A 412 -30.31 10.39 -3.99
N SER A 413 -29.52 10.74 -2.99
CA SER A 413 -29.80 10.48 -1.57
C SER A 413 -30.88 11.39 -0.98
N THR A 414 -31.42 12.33 -1.75
CA THR A 414 -32.16 13.47 -1.21
C THR A 414 -33.66 13.22 -1.27
N PRO A 415 -34.37 13.19 -0.13
CA PRO A 415 -35.82 13.08 -0.12
C PRO A 415 -36.47 14.39 -0.59
N TYR A 416 -37.68 14.31 -1.15
CA TYR A 416 -38.40 15.50 -1.57
C TYR A 416 -39.21 16.11 -0.43
N VAL A 417 -38.92 17.37 -0.08
CA VAL A 417 -39.52 18.03 1.09
C VAL A 417 -41.04 18.15 1.06
N ARG A 418 -41.67 18.15 -0.13
CA ARG A 418 -43.12 18.33 -0.26
C ARG A 418 -43.92 17.03 -0.27
N ASP A 419 -43.26 15.88 -0.40
CA ASP A 419 -43.92 14.58 -0.44
C ASP A 419 -42.98 13.49 0.08
N SER A 420 -43.32 12.89 1.23
CA SER A 420 -42.48 11.88 1.88
C SER A 420 -42.37 10.59 1.07
N ALA A 421 -43.28 10.33 0.13
CA ALA A 421 -43.22 9.20 -0.77
C ALA A 421 -42.23 9.38 -1.93
N VAL A 422 -41.65 10.57 -2.09
CA VAL A 422 -40.83 10.95 -3.23
C VAL A 422 -39.37 11.18 -2.83
N ALA A 423 -38.45 10.77 -3.70
CA ALA A 423 -37.03 11.13 -3.63
C ALA A 423 -36.63 11.88 -4.91
N LEU A 424 -35.57 12.69 -4.81
CA LEU A 424 -35.03 13.43 -5.94
C LEU A 424 -34.14 12.53 -6.81
N GLY A 425 -34.12 12.86 -8.10
CA GLY A 425 -33.26 12.20 -9.07
C GLY A 425 -33.03 13.11 -10.28
N ILE A 426 -31.96 12.84 -11.01
CA ILE A 426 -31.55 13.59 -12.20
C ILE A 426 -31.84 12.77 -13.45
N GLU A 427 -32.54 13.38 -14.41
CA GLU A 427 -32.85 12.79 -15.71
C GLU A 427 -31.69 13.00 -16.68
N PHE A 428 -30.84 12.00 -16.88
CA PHE A 428 -29.70 12.10 -17.80
C PHE A 428 -30.12 12.15 -19.29
N TYR A 429 -31.41 12.06 -19.62
CA TYR A 429 -31.87 12.42 -20.97
C TYR A 429 -31.64 13.91 -21.27
N SER A 430 -31.84 14.78 -20.27
CA SER A 430 -31.88 16.25 -20.43
C SER A 430 -31.11 17.04 -19.37
N GLY A 431 -30.49 16.37 -18.40
CA GLY A 431 -29.75 17.02 -17.31
C GLY A 431 -30.62 17.62 -16.21
N SER A 432 -31.93 17.41 -16.25
CA SER A 432 -32.87 18.09 -15.37
C SER A 432 -33.13 17.34 -14.07
N LEU A 433 -33.27 18.08 -12.97
CA LEU A 433 -33.88 17.60 -11.74
C LEU A 433 -35.41 17.59 -11.90
N ASN A 434 -36.06 16.44 -11.74
CA ASN A 434 -37.52 16.33 -11.87
C ASN A 434 -38.14 15.54 -10.70
N PRO A 435 -38.82 16.20 -9.74
CA PRO A 435 -39.44 15.55 -8.60
C PRO A 435 -40.90 15.13 -8.83
N HIS A 436 -41.47 15.38 -10.02
CA HIS A 436 -42.91 15.28 -10.26
C HIS A 436 -43.34 14.08 -11.11
N GLY A 437 -42.39 13.28 -11.60
CA GLY A 437 -42.70 12.05 -12.34
C GLY A 437 -43.09 10.89 -11.41
N ASN A 438 -43.86 9.93 -11.92
CA ASN A 438 -44.18 8.68 -11.19
C ASN A 438 -42.91 7.92 -10.79
N ASP A 439 -41.88 8.00 -11.63
CA ASP A 439 -40.54 7.51 -11.37
C ASP A 439 -39.84 8.19 -10.18
N SER A 440 -40.38 9.26 -9.60
CA SER A 440 -39.82 9.92 -8.41
C SER A 440 -40.32 9.30 -7.11
N VAL A 441 -41.34 8.44 -7.16
CA VAL A 441 -41.88 7.75 -5.99
C VAL A 441 -40.93 6.62 -5.58
N LYS A 442 -40.59 6.54 -4.29
CA LYS A 442 -39.56 5.65 -3.72
C LYS A 442 -39.77 4.15 -3.99
N SER A 443 -41.00 3.74 -4.29
CA SER A 443 -41.33 2.36 -4.64
C SER A 443 -41.06 2.00 -6.10
N TYR A 444 -40.80 2.98 -6.97
CA TYR A 444 -40.35 2.73 -8.34
C TYR A 444 -38.84 2.54 -8.36
N SER A 445 -38.33 1.98 -9.46
CA SER A 445 -36.91 1.71 -9.62
C SER A 445 -36.28 2.58 -10.69
N ASN A 446 -35.10 3.12 -10.39
CA ASN A 446 -34.30 3.92 -11.30
C ASN A 446 -32.83 3.51 -11.21
N ALA A 447 -32.00 4.04 -12.10
CA ALA A 447 -30.56 3.81 -12.04
C ALA A 447 -29.95 4.50 -10.81
N VAL A 448 -28.76 4.05 -10.43
CA VAL A 448 -27.98 4.63 -9.32
C VAL A 448 -26.53 4.71 -9.78
N ARG A 449 -25.82 5.79 -9.47
CA ARG A 449 -24.35 5.88 -9.58
C ARG A 449 -23.82 6.32 -8.22
N LEU A 450 -22.90 5.57 -7.64
CA LEU A 450 -22.33 5.90 -6.35
C LEU A 450 -21.21 6.91 -6.45
N VAL A 451 -21.00 7.62 -5.35
CA VAL A 451 -19.93 8.60 -5.19
C VAL A 451 -19.23 8.38 -3.85
N ARG A 452 -17.97 8.79 -3.76
CA ARG A 452 -17.22 8.95 -2.52
C ARG A 452 -16.44 10.26 -2.52
N ALA A 453 -16.01 10.69 -1.34
CA ALA A 453 -15.01 11.75 -1.28
C ALA A 453 -13.68 11.20 -1.82
N GLY A 454 -12.96 12.02 -2.59
CA GLY A 454 -11.58 11.74 -2.92
C GLY A 454 -10.72 11.82 -1.66
N GLU A 455 -9.74 10.93 -1.55
CA GLU A 455 -8.78 10.98 -0.46
C GLU A 455 -7.92 12.24 -0.64
N ASN A 456 -8.09 13.21 0.27
CA ASN A 456 -6.99 14.10 0.59
C ASN A 456 -5.98 13.22 1.32
N GLY A 457 -4.80 13.00 0.73
CA GLY A 457 -3.74 12.20 1.35
C GLY A 457 -3.62 12.53 2.84
N LEU A 458 -3.90 11.54 3.68
CA LEU A 458 -3.74 11.60 5.14
C LEU A 458 -2.28 11.41 5.53
#